data_AF-A0A1Z8TQI7-F1
#
_entry.id   AF-A0A1Z8TQI7-F1
#
_cell.length_a   1.000
_cell.length_b   1.000
_cell.length_c   1.000
_cell.angle_alpha   90.00
_cell.angle_beta   90.00
_cell.angle_gamma   90.00
#
_symmetry.space_group_name_H-M   'P 1'
#
loop_
_entity.id
_entity.type
_entity.pdbx_description
1 polymer ?
#
loop_
_entity_poly.entity_id
_entity_poly.type
_entity_poly.pdbx_seq_one_letter_code
_entity_poly.pdbx_strand_id
1 'polypeptide(L)'
;MKPEKKFWYEIKAFNLKNNCKLSFTRVENTASWGTPDILGYNLSGNFFTVELKVTKTNKVRLSPHQIAFHVKHPNNTFILVKALSLNSIKLYEGRYIKDLDACGLKLDACASQLEACFSKLESL
;
A
#
# COMPACT_ATOMS: atom_id res chain seq x y z
N MET A 1 -7.42 1.70 -18.37
CA MET A 1 -6.19 1.48 -17.59
C MET A 1 -6.54 0.68 -16.33
N LYS A 2 -5.75 -0.34 -15.94
CA LYS A 2 -5.99 -1.09 -14.69
C LYS A 2 -6.06 -0.10 -13.50
N PRO A 3 -7.02 -0.23 -12.56
CA PRO A 3 -7.21 0.73 -11.48
C PRO A 3 -5.94 1.00 -10.66
N GLU A 4 -5.18 -0.05 -10.31
CA GLU A 4 -3.94 0.07 -9.54
C GLU A 4 -2.84 0.83 -10.30
N LYS A 5 -2.78 0.69 -11.64
CA LYS A 5 -1.87 1.50 -12.46
C LYS A 5 -2.23 2.98 -12.40
N LYS A 6 -3.52 3.34 -12.37
CA LYS A 6 -3.95 4.74 -12.18
C LYS A 6 -3.56 5.23 -10.80
N PHE A 7 -3.76 4.38 -9.79
CA PHE A 7 -3.43 4.71 -8.42
C PHE A 7 -1.93 4.92 -8.21
N TRP A 8 -1.08 4.13 -8.87
CA TRP A 8 0.37 4.35 -8.90
C TRP A 8 0.76 5.75 -9.41
N TYR A 9 0.17 6.22 -10.51
CA TYR A 9 0.48 7.56 -11.02
C TYR A 9 0.03 8.66 -10.07
N GLU A 10 -1.08 8.47 -9.36
CA GLU A 10 -1.55 9.40 -8.33
C GLU A 10 -0.58 9.49 -7.16
N ILE A 11 -0.05 8.36 -6.68
CA ILE A 11 0.99 8.31 -5.63
C ILE A 11 2.24 9.07 -6.09
N LYS A 12 2.71 8.82 -7.31
CA LYS A 12 3.88 9.54 -7.86
C LYS A 12 3.63 11.04 -7.99
N ALA A 13 2.46 11.44 -8.50
CA ALA A 13 2.10 12.84 -8.65
C ALA A 13 2.01 13.54 -7.29
N PHE A 14 1.45 12.87 -6.28
CA PHE A 14 1.38 13.37 -4.91
C PHE A 14 2.79 13.55 -4.31
N ASN A 15 3.66 12.54 -4.44
CA ASN A 15 5.05 12.60 -3.97
C ASN A 15 5.78 13.82 -4.54
N LEU A 16 5.67 14.02 -5.86
CA LEU A 16 6.33 15.14 -6.55
C LEU A 16 5.72 16.49 -6.16
N LYS A 17 4.39 16.60 -6.14
CA LYS A 17 3.69 17.86 -5.88
C LYS A 17 3.94 18.37 -4.46
N ASN A 18 4.01 17.48 -3.49
CA ASN A 18 4.19 17.83 -2.09
C ASN A 18 5.65 17.74 -1.63
N ASN A 19 6.59 17.49 -2.56
CA ASN A 19 8.01 17.34 -2.26
C ASN A 19 8.29 16.33 -1.13
N CYS A 20 7.48 15.27 -1.08
CA CYS A 20 7.66 14.17 -0.14
C CYS A 20 8.98 13.49 -0.48
N LYS A 21 9.88 13.37 0.47
CA LYS A 21 11.27 12.93 0.21
C LYS A 21 11.38 11.39 0.16
N LEU A 22 10.34 10.74 -0.34
CA LEU A 22 10.28 9.30 -0.55
C LEU A 22 10.74 8.96 -1.97
N SER A 23 11.54 7.90 -2.07
CA SER A 23 11.84 7.24 -3.33
C SER A 23 10.91 6.07 -3.52
N PHE A 24 10.31 5.95 -4.71
CA PHE A 24 9.44 4.84 -5.07
C PHE A 24 9.89 4.20 -6.38
N THR A 25 10.05 2.89 -6.37
CA THR A 25 10.31 2.07 -7.55
C THR A 25 9.19 1.05 -7.69
N ARG A 26 8.52 1.05 -8.85
CA ARG A 26 7.50 0.04 -9.15
C ARG A 26 8.19 -1.29 -9.46
N VAL A 27 7.74 -2.35 -8.82
CA VAL A 27 8.24 -3.71 -9.00
C VAL A 27 7.36 -4.40 -10.04
N GLU A 28 7.96 -4.81 -11.15
CA GLU A 28 7.30 -5.62 -12.17
C GLU A 28 7.93 -7.03 -12.08
N ASN A 29 7.21 -7.97 -11.48
CA ASN A 29 7.71 -9.32 -11.26
C ASN A 29 7.03 -10.33 -12.20
N THR A 30 7.83 -11.14 -12.90
CA THR A 30 7.35 -12.19 -13.82
C THR A 30 7.38 -13.59 -13.21
N ALA A 31 8.04 -13.79 -12.07
CA ALA A 31 8.32 -15.12 -11.51
C ALA A 31 7.92 -15.30 -10.04
N SER A 32 7.99 -14.26 -9.21
CA SER A 32 7.63 -14.37 -7.78
C SER A 32 6.28 -13.74 -7.48
N TRP A 33 5.25 -14.59 -7.52
CA TRP A 33 3.87 -14.24 -7.19
C TRP A 33 3.75 -13.66 -5.77
N GLY A 34 2.95 -12.62 -5.63
CA GLY A 34 2.66 -11.99 -4.33
C GLY A 34 3.67 -10.94 -3.86
N THR A 35 4.74 -10.67 -4.63
CA THR A 35 5.62 -9.52 -4.37
C THR A 35 4.83 -8.22 -4.49
N PRO A 36 4.91 -7.30 -3.51
CA PRO A 36 4.18 -6.03 -3.56
C PRO A 36 4.57 -5.15 -4.76
N ASP A 37 3.63 -4.31 -5.21
CA ASP A 37 3.76 -3.48 -6.40
C ASP A 37 4.89 -2.44 -6.34
N ILE A 38 5.27 -1.98 -5.15
CA ILE A 38 6.21 -0.86 -4.97
C ILE A 38 7.27 -1.21 -3.93
N LEU A 39 8.53 -0.91 -4.25
CA LEU A 39 9.63 -0.74 -3.29
C LEU A 39 9.78 0.76 -2.98
N GLY A 40 9.68 1.09 -1.70
CA GLY A 40 9.88 2.44 -1.17
C GLY A 40 11.17 2.54 -0.36
N TYR A 41 11.73 3.75 -0.31
CA TYR A 41 12.87 4.10 0.52
C TYR A 41 12.69 5.53 1.05
N ASN A 42 12.92 5.73 2.34
CA ASN A 42 12.79 7.04 2.99
C ASN A 42 14.16 7.63 3.35
N LEU A 43 14.16 8.87 3.86
CA LEU A 43 15.38 9.58 4.24
C LEU A 43 16.10 9.01 5.46
N SER A 44 15.39 8.29 6.32
CA SER A 44 15.94 7.60 7.48
C SER A 44 16.76 6.36 7.10
N GLY A 45 16.79 6.00 5.81
CA GLY A 45 17.51 4.84 5.31
C GLY A 45 16.71 3.54 5.32
N ASN A 46 15.39 3.62 5.52
CA ASN A 46 14.53 2.47 5.66
C ASN A 46 13.88 2.07 4.33
N PHE A 47 14.07 0.81 3.96
CA PHE A 47 13.30 0.17 2.89
C PHE A 47 11.93 -0.30 3.39
N PHE A 48 10.93 -0.16 2.54
CA PHE A 48 9.60 -0.70 2.77
C PHE A 48 8.93 -1.11 1.46
N THR A 49 7.87 -1.91 1.54
CA THR A 49 7.10 -2.31 0.34
C THR A 49 5.64 -1.87 0.44
N VAL A 50 5.01 -1.53 -0.68
CA VAL A 50 3.60 -1.17 -0.73
C VAL A 50 2.87 -1.99 -1.80
N GLU A 51 1.86 -2.75 -1.38
CA GLU A 51 0.87 -3.38 -2.25
C GLU A 51 -0.27 -2.39 -2.51
N LEU A 52 -0.62 -2.18 -3.78
CA LEU A 52 -1.71 -1.29 -4.16
C LEU A 52 -3.00 -2.07 -4.31
N LYS A 53 -4.08 -1.56 -3.71
CA LYS A 53 -5.43 -2.05 -3.95
C LYS A 53 -6.39 -0.92 -4.26
N VAL A 54 -7.33 -1.20 -5.16
CA VAL A 54 -8.47 -0.33 -5.42
C VAL A 54 -9.75 -1.12 -5.23
N THR A 55 -10.66 -0.63 -4.41
CA THR A 55 -11.94 -1.30 -4.15
C THR A 55 -13.12 -0.34 -4.26
N LYS A 56 -14.29 -0.89 -4.59
CA LYS A 56 -15.59 -0.20 -4.58
C LYS A 56 -16.47 -0.62 -3.40
N THR A 57 -16.06 -1.64 -2.65
CA THR A 57 -16.82 -2.23 -1.55
C THR A 57 -15.95 -2.33 -0.30
N ASN A 58 -16.52 -2.82 0.81
CA ASN A 58 -15.73 -3.08 2.02
C ASN A 58 -14.62 -4.12 1.79
N LYS A 59 -14.79 -5.06 0.86
CA LYS A 59 -13.83 -6.15 0.66
C LYS A 59 -12.57 -5.63 -0.04
N VAL A 60 -11.42 -5.92 0.57
CA VAL A 60 -10.09 -5.73 -0.06
C VAL A 60 -9.68 -7.08 -0.62
N ARG A 61 -9.61 -7.22 -1.95
CA ARG A 61 -9.29 -8.50 -2.59
C ARG A 61 -7.78 -8.69 -2.60
N LEU A 62 -7.29 -9.62 -1.80
CA LEU A 62 -5.90 -10.03 -1.72
C LEU A 62 -5.77 -11.46 -2.28
N SER A 63 -4.71 -11.73 -3.04
CA SER A 63 -4.44 -13.09 -3.49
C SER A 63 -3.80 -13.92 -2.37
N PRO A 64 -3.93 -15.26 -2.38
CA PRO A 64 -3.24 -16.11 -1.40
C PRO A 64 -1.72 -15.86 -1.35
N HIS A 65 -1.10 -15.56 -2.50
CA HIS A 65 0.33 -15.24 -2.57
C HIS A 65 0.66 -13.89 -1.91
N GLN A 66 -0.20 -12.88 -2.06
CA GLN A 66 -0.02 -11.59 -1.37
C GLN A 66 -0.16 -11.76 0.13
N ILE A 67 -1.15 -12.52 0.59
CA ILE A 67 -1.32 -12.85 2.01
C ILE A 67 -0.06 -13.57 2.53
N ALA A 68 0.41 -14.59 1.82
CA ALA A 68 1.60 -15.34 2.19
C ALA A 68 2.86 -14.45 2.27
N PHE A 69 3.02 -13.50 1.34
CA PHE A 69 4.14 -12.55 1.37
C PHE A 69 4.16 -11.73 2.66
N HIS A 70 3.04 -11.13 3.05
CA HIS A 70 2.96 -10.29 4.24
C HIS A 70 2.99 -11.10 5.54
N VAL A 71 2.47 -12.34 5.55
CA VAL A 71 2.64 -13.26 6.69
C VAL A 71 4.12 -13.59 6.89
N LYS A 72 4.87 -13.80 5.81
CA LYS A 72 6.31 -14.07 5.86
C LYS A 72 7.14 -12.82 6.21
N HIS A 73 6.69 -11.63 5.79
CA HIS A 73 7.38 -10.35 5.98
C HIS A 73 6.44 -9.32 6.65
N PRO A 74 6.19 -9.43 7.97
CA PRO A 74 5.16 -8.65 8.65
C PRO A 74 5.54 -7.19 8.93
N ASN A 75 6.83 -6.84 8.85
CA ASN A 75 7.36 -5.52 9.18
C ASN A 75 7.80 -4.77 7.93
N ASN A 76 7.65 -3.44 7.92
CA ASN A 76 7.97 -2.55 6.80
C ASN A 76 7.32 -2.98 5.46
N THR A 77 6.20 -3.68 5.53
CA THR A 77 5.36 -3.99 4.38
C THR A 77 3.99 -3.37 4.63
N PHE A 78 3.39 -2.81 3.59
CA PHE A 78 2.14 -2.06 3.70
C PHE A 78 1.19 -2.38 2.56
N ILE A 79 -0.09 -2.13 2.81
CA ILE A 79 -1.15 -2.23 1.83
C ILE A 79 -1.82 -0.86 1.77
N LEU A 80 -1.74 -0.21 0.62
CA LEU A 80 -2.38 1.08 0.39
C LEU A 80 -3.65 0.83 -0.42
N VAL A 81 -4.80 1.09 0.19
CA VAL A 81 -6.11 0.80 -0.37
C VAL A 81 -6.83 2.10 -0.73
N LYS A 82 -7.17 2.27 -2.01
CA LYS A 82 -8.09 3.31 -2.47
C LYS A 82 -9.53 2.79 -2.50
N ALA A 83 -10.37 3.31 -1.60
CA ALA A 83 -11.78 2.98 -1.49
C ALA A 83 -12.62 4.01 -2.28
N LEU A 84 -13.04 3.64 -3.49
CA LEU A 84 -13.71 4.55 -4.43
C LEU A 84 -15.07 5.03 -3.92
N SER A 85 -15.85 4.16 -3.26
CA SER A 85 -17.18 4.50 -2.74
C SER A 85 -17.14 5.43 -1.53
N LEU A 86 -16.03 5.45 -0.81
CA LEU A 86 -15.82 6.29 0.38
C LEU A 86 -14.96 7.52 0.07
N ASN A 87 -14.51 7.68 -1.17
CA ASN A 87 -13.50 8.67 -1.58
C ASN A 87 -12.34 8.77 -0.57
N SER A 88 -11.83 7.63 -0.12
CA SER A 88 -10.79 7.55 0.90
C SER A 88 -9.65 6.66 0.49
N ILE A 89 -8.48 6.94 1.05
CA ILE A 89 -7.27 6.15 0.93
C ILE A 89 -6.87 5.72 2.34
N LYS A 90 -6.56 4.45 2.52
CA LYS A 90 -6.23 3.86 3.81
C LYS A 90 -4.93 3.05 3.71
N LEU A 91 -4.05 3.22 4.68
CA LEU A 91 -2.80 2.46 4.80
C LEU A 91 -2.93 1.43 5.92
N TYR A 92 -2.51 0.20 5.65
CA TYR A 92 -2.47 -0.89 6.61
C TYR A 92 -1.06 -1.46 6.68
N GLU A 93 -0.64 -1.84 7.89
CA GLU A 93 0.62 -2.56 8.09
C GLU A 93 0.45 -4.04 7.70
N GLY A 94 1.46 -4.63 7.07
CA GLY A 94 1.43 -5.99 6.56
C GLY A 94 1.22 -7.05 7.63
N ARG A 95 1.61 -6.78 8.87
CA ARG A 95 1.31 -7.66 10.02
C ARG A 95 -0.19 -7.92 10.22
N TYR A 96 -1.07 -7.01 9.77
CA TYR A 96 -2.53 -7.13 9.87
C TYR A 96 -3.16 -7.68 8.58
N ILE A 97 -2.39 -8.29 7.68
CA ILE A 97 -2.90 -8.75 6.38
C ILE A 97 -4.07 -9.74 6.50
N LYS A 98 -4.04 -10.63 7.50
CA LYS A 98 -5.11 -11.61 7.73
C LYS A 98 -6.39 -10.94 8.22
N ASP A 99 -6.25 -9.97 9.11
CA ASP A 99 -7.38 -9.18 9.61
C ASP A 99 -7.95 -8.30 8.50
N LEU A 100 -7.11 -7.76 7.62
CA LEU A 100 -7.53 -6.96 6.46
C LEU A 100 -8.30 -7.81 5.45
N ASP A 101 -7.86 -9.05 5.20
CA ASP A 101 -8.58 -9.99 4.32
C ASP A 101 -9.94 -10.39 4.90
N ALA A 102 -10.01 -10.63 6.22
CA ALA A 102 -11.24 -11.02 6.91
C ALA A 102 -12.24 -9.86 7.07
N CYS A 103 -11.77 -8.70 7.54
CA CYS A 103 -12.62 -7.56 7.91
C CYS A 103 -12.78 -6.52 6.79
N GLY A 104 -11.86 -6.47 5.84
CA GLY A 104 -11.82 -5.44 4.81
C GLY A 104 -11.62 -4.04 5.39
N LEU A 105 -12.29 -3.04 4.81
CA LEU A 105 -12.17 -1.63 5.22
C LEU A 105 -12.74 -1.29 6.60
N LYS A 106 -13.36 -2.25 7.29
CA LYS A 106 -13.76 -2.15 8.71
C LYS A 106 -12.58 -2.26 9.66
N LEU A 107 -11.47 -2.84 9.22
CA LEU A 107 -10.23 -2.81 9.99
C LEU A 107 -9.75 -1.36 10.11
N ASP A 108 -9.23 -1.00 11.29
CA ASP A 108 -8.64 0.32 11.50
C ASP A 108 -7.33 0.46 10.71
N ALA A 109 -7.25 1.53 9.94
CA ALA A 109 -6.06 1.87 9.17
C ALA A 109 -5.06 2.62 10.05
N CYS A 110 -3.77 2.37 9.88
CA CYS A 110 -2.74 3.11 10.61
C CYS A 110 -2.57 4.55 10.12
N ALA A 111 -3.04 4.84 8.90
CA ALA A 111 -3.20 6.19 8.38
C ALA A 111 -4.35 6.25 7.36
N SER A 112 -5.00 7.41 7.27
CA SER A 112 -6.08 7.67 6.30
C SER A 112 -5.82 8.98 5.55
N GLN A 113 -6.17 9.00 4.27
CA GLN A 113 -5.79 10.01 3.27
C GLN A 113 -4.30 10.01 2.90
N LEU A 114 -3.98 10.44 1.67
CA LEU A 114 -2.62 10.35 1.13
C LEU A 114 -1.58 11.06 2.00
N GLU A 115 -1.91 12.26 2.49
CA GLU A 115 -1.02 13.05 3.35
C GLU A 115 -0.52 12.24 4.55
N ALA A 116 -1.44 11.73 5.37
CA ALA A 116 -1.07 10.97 6.56
C ALA A 116 -0.42 9.62 6.22
N CYS A 117 -0.81 8.98 5.11
CA CYS A 117 -0.16 7.77 4.64
C CYS A 117 1.31 8.02 4.33
N PHE A 118 1.62 9.13 3.65
CA PHE A 118 2.98 9.51 3.32
C PHE A 118 3.78 9.88 4.57
N SER A 119 3.23 10.68 5.48
CA SER A 119 3.89 11.01 6.75
C SER A 119 4.22 9.76 7.57
N LYS A 120 3.35 8.75 7.56
CA LYS A 120 3.60 7.45 8.21
C LYS A 120 4.76 6.69 7.55
N LEU A 121 4.90 6.74 6.23
CA LEU A 121 5.99 6.08 5.50
C LEU A 121 7.32 6.85 5.63
N GLU A 122 7.28 8.18 5.69
CA GLU A 122 8.45 9.03 5.91
C GLU A 122 9.05 8.84 7.32
N SER A 123 8.20 8.56 8.31
CA SER A 123 8.61 8.38 9.72
C SER A 123 9.05 6.97 10.10
N LEU A 124 9.09 6.02 9.14
CA LEU A 124 9.65 4.68 9.37
C LEU A 124 11.13 4.76 9.71
#